data_AF-A0A1H7FAZ7-F1
#
_entry.id   AF-A0A1H7FAZ7-F1
#
_cell.length_a   1.000
_cell.length_b   1.000
_cell.length_c   1.000
_cell.angle_alpha   90.00
_cell.angle_beta   90.00
_cell.angle_gamma   90.00
#
_symmetry.space_group_name_H-M   'P 1'
#
loop_
_entity.id
_entity.type
_entity.pdbx_description
1 polymer ?
#
loop_
_entity_poly.entity_id
_entity_poly.type
_entity_poly.pdbx_seq_one_letter_code
_entity_poly.pdbx_strand_id
1 'polypeptide(L)'
;MNALNQLTNTEKLRLLHDLFPNEIPELLDDILGFCTAFKENAAKYKEAWDSNDFTFETWMHLSQQTEKLIKKKRFDMVRSSRIFSEHLSFAYEVFFVIDRIVKYAENRCENRKFKLAVDMLFSYG
;
A
#
# COMPACT_ATOMS: atom_id res chain seq x y z
N MET A 1 15.06 18.82 -2.59
CA MET A 1 13.76 18.13 -2.47
C MET A 1 12.89 18.57 -3.62
N ASN A 2 12.31 17.63 -4.36
CA ASN A 2 11.29 17.94 -5.35
C ASN A 2 10.04 18.50 -4.66
N ALA A 3 9.25 19.30 -5.36
CA ALA A 3 7.94 19.71 -4.85
C ALA A 3 7.03 18.48 -4.67
N LEU A 4 6.05 18.55 -3.76
CA LEU A 4 5.16 17.41 -3.45
C LEU A 4 4.50 16.82 -4.71
N ASN A 5 4.11 17.67 -5.66
CA ASN A 5 3.50 17.28 -6.93
C ASN A 5 4.48 16.69 -7.96
N GLN A 6 5.77 16.67 -7.67
CA GLN A 6 6.82 16.11 -8.53
C GLN A 6 7.41 14.81 -7.96
N LEU A 7 6.95 14.37 -6.78
CA LEU A 7 7.43 13.13 -6.18
C LEU A 7 6.92 11.92 -6.96
N THR A 8 7.84 11.03 -7.31
CA THR A 8 7.53 9.69 -7.79
C THR A 8 6.87 8.85 -6.68
N ASN A 9 6.19 7.76 -7.04
CA ASN A 9 5.60 6.88 -6.04
C ASN A 9 6.64 6.29 -5.07
N THR A 10 7.85 5.98 -5.55
CA THR A 10 8.96 5.55 -4.69
C THR A 10 9.33 6.62 -3.67
N GLU A 11 9.46 7.88 -4.09
CA GLU A 11 9.77 8.99 -3.19
C GLU A 11 8.63 9.26 -2.19
N LYS A 12 7.36 9.17 -2.64
CA LYS A 12 6.18 9.31 -1.76
C LYS A 12 6.14 8.22 -0.69
N LEU A 13 6.33 6.95 -1.08
CA LEU A 13 6.38 5.83 -0.14
C LEU A 13 7.54 5.93 0.84
N ARG A 14 8.72 6.37 0.35
CA ARG A 14 9.88 6.59 1.20
C ARG A 14 9.62 7.69 2.23
N LEU A 15 9.06 8.81 1.79
CA LEU A 15 8.71 9.93 2.65
C LEU A 15 7.67 9.53 3.71
N LEU A 16 6.64 8.77 3.32
CA LEU A 16 5.65 8.25 4.27
C LEU A 16 6.32 7.39 5.37
N HIS A 17 7.24 6.51 4.98
CA HIS A 17 7.99 5.67 5.93
C HIS A 17 8.88 6.51 6.86
N ASP A 18 9.68 7.42 6.30
CA ASP A 18 10.59 8.26 7.08
C ASP A 18 9.83 9.14 8.09
N LEU A 19 8.62 9.59 7.75
CA LEU A 19 7.78 10.40 8.65
C LEU A 19 7.07 9.59 9.74
N PHE A 20 6.74 8.32 9.46
CA PHE A 20 5.91 7.49 10.34
C PHE A 20 6.44 6.05 10.48
N PRO A 21 7.69 5.85 10.89
CA PRO A 21 8.28 4.50 10.95
C PRO A 21 7.54 3.56 11.92
N ASN A 22 6.90 4.11 12.95
CA ASN A 22 6.14 3.35 13.94
C ASN A 22 4.81 2.80 13.39
N GLU A 23 4.26 3.39 12.33
CA GLU A 23 2.99 2.94 11.71
C GLU A 23 3.23 1.81 10.69
N ILE A 24 4.48 1.66 10.22
CA ILE A 24 4.81 0.72 9.15
C ILE A 24 4.51 -0.75 9.50
N PRO A 25 4.80 -1.25 10.71
CA PRO A 25 4.43 -2.61 11.08
C PRO A 25 2.92 -2.87 10.95
N GLU A 26 2.09 -1.96 11.46
CA GLU A 26 0.63 -2.10 11.44
C GLU A 26 0.06 -1.99 10.03
N LEU A 27 0.58 -1.06 9.23
CA LEU A 27 0.24 -0.93 7.81
C LEU A 27 0.54 -2.24 7.05
N LEU A 28 1.72 -2.82 7.25
CA LEU A 28 2.09 -4.07 6.58
C LEU A 28 1.20 -5.24 7.03
N ASP A 29 0.81 -5.28 8.30
CA ASP A 29 -0.08 -6.31 8.83
C ASP A 29 -1.51 -6.15 8.29
N ASP A 30 -2.00 -4.92 8.13
CA ASP A 30 -3.30 -4.65 7.48
C ASP A 30 -3.30 -5.07 6.00
N ILE A 31 -2.23 -4.76 5.25
CA ILE A 31 -2.08 -5.20 3.85
C ILE A 31 -2.12 -6.73 3.76
N LEU A 32 -1.38 -7.44 4.63
CA LEU A 32 -1.39 -8.90 4.66
C LEU A 32 -2.75 -9.48 5.05
N GLY A 33 -3.44 -8.84 6.01
CA GLY A 33 -4.79 -9.20 6.42
C GLY A 33 -5.78 -9.07 5.26
N PHE A 34 -5.70 -7.96 4.51
CA PHE A 34 -6.49 -7.78 3.30
C PHE A 34 -6.16 -8.83 2.24
N CYS A 35 -4.88 -9.09 1.92
CA CYS A 35 -4.51 -10.10 0.91
C CYS A 35 -5.08 -11.48 1.26
N THR A 36 -5.01 -11.86 2.54
CA THR A 36 -5.58 -13.12 3.05
C THR A 36 -7.10 -13.15 2.83
N ALA A 37 -7.81 -12.13 3.33
CA ALA A 37 -9.27 -12.05 3.21
C ALA A 37 -9.73 -11.97 1.75
N PHE A 38 -9.01 -11.26 0.89
CA PHE A 38 -9.30 -11.11 -0.52
C PHE A 38 -9.23 -12.45 -1.24
N LYS A 39 -8.19 -13.26 -0.95
CA LYS A 39 -8.03 -14.61 -1.48
C LYS A 39 -9.12 -15.56 -0.97
N GLU A 40 -9.39 -15.55 0.32
CA GLU A 40 -10.38 -16.46 0.94
C GLU A 40 -11.81 -16.17 0.49
N ASN A 41 -12.12 -14.89 0.23
CA ASN A 41 -13.45 -14.44 -0.16
C ASN A 41 -13.52 -14.05 -1.65
N ALA A 42 -12.66 -14.63 -2.48
CA ALA A 42 -12.48 -14.24 -3.88
C ALA A 42 -13.78 -14.22 -4.69
N ALA A 43 -14.67 -15.20 -4.49
CA ALA A 43 -15.96 -15.25 -5.19
C ALA A 43 -16.85 -14.03 -4.88
N LYS A 44 -16.94 -13.65 -3.60
CA LYS A 44 -17.72 -12.49 -3.15
C LYS A 44 -17.14 -11.18 -3.70
N TYR A 45 -15.81 -11.04 -3.66
CA TYR A 45 -15.16 -9.86 -4.21
C TYR A 45 -15.30 -9.76 -5.72
N LYS A 46 -15.27 -10.90 -6.43
CA LYS A 46 -15.45 -10.94 -7.88
C LYS A 46 -16.87 -10.58 -8.31
N GLU A 47 -17.88 -11.03 -7.56
CA GLU A 47 -19.29 -10.67 -7.82
C GLU A 47 -19.55 -9.18 -7.61
N ALA A 48 -18.93 -8.58 -6.60
CA ALA A 48 -19.02 -7.15 -6.31
C ALA A 48 -17.95 -6.29 -7.03
N TRP A 49 -17.24 -6.86 -8.01
CA TRP A 49 -16.12 -6.16 -8.66
C TRP A 49 -16.63 -5.09 -9.63
N ASP A 50 -16.37 -3.84 -9.31
CA ASP A 50 -16.77 -2.67 -10.09
C ASP A 50 -15.57 -1.71 -10.23
N SER A 51 -14.57 -2.14 -10.99
CA SER A 51 -13.39 -1.32 -11.30
C SER A 51 -13.14 -1.31 -12.81
N ASN A 52 -12.94 -0.11 -13.36
CA ASN A 52 -12.67 0.11 -14.78
C ASN A 52 -11.18 0.00 -15.12
N ASP A 53 -10.29 0.24 -14.15
CA ASP A 53 -8.85 0.32 -14.39
C ASP A 53 -8.15 -1.05 -14.35
N PHE A 54 -8.67 -1.98 -13.52
CA PHE A 54 -8.12 -3.31 -13.36
C PHE A 54 -9.21 -4.37 -13.29
N THR A 55 -8.98 -5.49 -13.98
CA THR A 55 -9.80 -6.69 -13.79
C THR A 55 -9.57 -7.29 -12.40
N PHE A 56 -10.56 -8.04 -11.91
CA PHE A 56 -10.43 -8.77 -10.65
C PHE A 56 -9.20 -9.68 -10.64
N GLU A 57 -8.94 -10.39 -11.74
CA GLU A 57 -7.80 -11.30 -11.88
C GLU A 57 -6.47 -10.57 -11.79
N THR A 58 -6.36 -9.39 -12.43
CA THR A 58 -5.16 -8.55 -12.32
C THR A 58 -4.98 -8.08 -10.89
N TRP A 59 -6.03 -7.60 -10.23
CA TRP A 59 -5.94 -7.14 -8.85
C TRP A 59 -5.58 -8.26 -7.87
N MET A 60 -6.12 -9.46 -8.08
CA MET A 60 -5.75 -10.67 -7.34
C MET A 60 -4.29 -11.07 -7.58
N HIS A 61 -3.77 -10.88 -8.80
CA HIS A 61 -2.35 -11.09 -9.06
C HIS A 61 -1.48 -10.11 -8.27
N LEU A 62 -1.81 -8.81 -8.31
CA LEU A 62 -1.07 -7.76 -7.60
C LEU A 62 -1.09 -7.98 -6.08
N SER A 63 -2.22 -8.40 -5.52
CA SER A 63 -2.32 -8.70 -4.09
C SER A 63 -1.41 -9.86 -3.68
N GLN A 64 -1.35 -10.92 -4.49
CA GLN A 64 -0.50 -12.08 -4.24
C GLN A 64 1.00 -11.76 -4.37
N GLN A 65 1.39 -10.92 -5.33
CA GLN A 65 2.79 -10.47 -5.43
C GLN A 65 3.18 -9.62 -4.23
N THR A 66 2.32 -8.67 -3.85
CA THR A 66 2.52 -7.82 -2.68
C THR A 66 2.62 -8.65 -1.41
N GLU A 67 1.74 -9.63 -1.21
CA GLU A 67 1.76 -10.54 -0.07
C GLU A 67 3.07 -11.32 0.03
N LYS A 68 3.50 -11.94 -1.09
CA LYS A 68 4.76 -12.70 -1.14
C LYS A 68 5.96 -11.82 -0.81
N LEU A 69 5.97 -10.61 -1.36
CA LEU A 69 7.04 -9.64 -1.16
C LEU A 69 7.14 -9.19 0.30
N ILE A 70 6.00 -8.80 0.91
CA ILE A 70 5.96 -8.40 2.31
C ILE A 70 6.37 -9.58 3.20
N LYS A 71 5.82 -10.78 3.00
CA LYS A 71 6.21 -11.96 3.80
C LYS A 71 7.71 -12.25 3.74
N LYS A 72 8.34 -12.05 2.57
CA LYS A 72 9.78 -12.27 2.39
C LYS A 72 10.65 -11.19 3.03
N LYS A 73 10.20 -9.93 3.03
CA LYS A 73 11.05 -8.77 3.37
C LYS A 73 10.54 -7.92 4.54
N ARG A 74 9.50 -8.35 5.26
CA ARG A 74 8.83 -7.55 6.32
C ARG A 74 9.82 -6.92 7.29
N PHE A 75 10.75 -7.73 7.82
CA PHE A 75 11.73 -7.25 8.81
C PHE A 75 12.58 -6.09 8.27
N ASP A 76 13.03 -6.19 7.02
CA ASP A 76 13.82 -5.17 6.36
C ASP A 76 12.98 -3.93 6.01
N MET A 77 11.75 -4.13 5.55
CA MET A 77 10.81 -3.06 5.23
C MET A 77 10.43 -2.22 6.45
N VAL A 78 10.27 -2.83 7.62
CA VAL A 78 10.01 -2.08 8.87
C VAL A 78 11.19 -1.17 9.20
N ARG A 79 12.44 -1.62 8.96
CA ARG A 79 13.65 -0.90 9.36
C ARG A 79 14.18 0.07 8.32
N SER A 80 13.85 -0.12 7.05
CA SER A 80 14.44 0.61 5.93
C SER A 80 13.38 1.17 5.00
N SER A 81 13.23 2.50 5.03
CA SER A 81 12.37 3.23 4.10
C SER A 81 12.75 3.01 2.64
N ARG A 82 14.05 2.79 2.37
CA ARG A 82 14.56 2.41 1.05
C ARG A 82 14.02 1.05 0.61
N ILE A 83 14.15 0.01 1.43
CA ILE A 83 13.65 -1.34 1.07
C ILE A 83 12.13 -1.34 0.97
N PHE A 84 11.44 -0.64 1.87
CA PHE A 84 10.00 -0.45 1.80
C PHE A 84 9.58 0.18 0.46
N SER A 85 10.16 1.33 0.11
CA SER A 85 9.78 2.07 -1.09
C SER A 85 10.18 1.37 -2.39
N GLU A 86 11.45 0.97 -2.55
CA GLU A 86 11.94 0.37 -3.81
C GLU A 86 11.20 -0.92 -4.16
N HIS A 87 10.82 -1.72 -3.17
CA HIS A 87 10.14 -2.98 -3.41
C HIS A 87 8.63 -2.83 -3.59
N LEU A 88 7.98 -1.94 -2.85
CA LEU A 88 6.53 -1.74 -2.95
C LEU A 88 6.14 -0.76 -4.07
N SER A 89 7.09 -0.04 -4.65
CA SER A 89 6.85 0.84 -5.81
C SER A 89 7.12 0.16 -7.16
N PHE A 90 7.31 -1.15 -7.21
CA PHE A 90 7.66 -1.82 -8.46
C PHE A 90 6.45 -1.86 -9.40
N ALA A 91 6.68 -1.51 -10.67
CA ALA A 91 5.74 -1.60 -11.78
C ALA A 91 4.27 -1.25 -11.43
N TYR A 92 3.36 -2.22 -11.51
CA TYR A 92 1.92 -2.02 -11.30
C TYR A 92 1.49 -2.33 -9.87
N GLU A 93 2.32 -3.05 -9.10
CA GLU A 93 2.08 -3.38 -7.69
C GLU A 93 1.92 -2.12 -6.84
N VAL A 94 2.54 -1.02 -7.24
CA VAL A 94 2.42 0.27 -6.58
C VAL A 94 0.98 0.78 -6.51
N PHE A 95 0.14 0.50 -7.52
CA PHE A 95 -1.27 0.91 -7.51
C PHE A 95 -2.04 0.16 -6.42
N PHE A 96 -1.81 -1.15 -6.30
CA PHE A 96 -2.38 -1.94 -5.22
C PHE A 96 -1.91 -1.44 -3.87
N VAL A 97 -0.60 -1.23 -3.69
CA VAL A 97 -0.04 -0.77 -2.42
C VAL A 97 -0.60 0.59 -2.02
N ILE A 98 -0.68 1.56 -2.93
CA ILE A 98 -1.25 2.88 -2.65
C ILE A 98 -2.72 2.76 -2.24
N ASP A 99 -3.53 1.98 -2.95
CA ASP A 99 -4.92 1.71 -2.56
C ASP A 99 -5.01 1.14 -1.14
N ARG A 100 -4.11 0.24 -0.75
CA ARG A 100 -4.08 -0.30 0.61
C ARG A 100 -3.67 0.73 1.66
N ILE A 101 -2.68 1.57 1.37
CA ILE A 101 -2.27 2.67 2.24
C ILE A 101 -3.43 3.64 2.49
N VAL A 102 -4.14 4.02 1.43
CA VAL A 102 -5.30 4.93 1.53
C VAL A 102 -6.39 4.32 2.40
N LYS A 103 -6.84 3.08 2.13
CA LYS A 103 -7.91 2.48 2.96
C LYS A 103 -7.47 2.19 4.40
N TYR A 104 -6.19 1.90 4.65
CA TYR A 104 -5.66 1.78 6.02
C TYR A 104 -5.77 3.13 6.75
N ALA A 105 -5.33 4.23 6.12
CA ALA A 105 -5.43 5.56 6.69
C ALA A 105 -6.88 5.96 6.99
N GLU A 106 -7.81 5.67 6.08
CA GLU A 106 -9.23 5.98 6.24
C GLU A 106 -9.87 5.17 7.38
N ASN A 107 -9.67 3.84 7.37
CA ASN A 107 -10.54 2.92 8.12
C ASN A 107 -9.91 2.30 9.37
N ARG A 108 -8.58 2.35 9.51
CA ARG A 108 -7.85 1.56 10.53
C ARG A 108 -6.88 2.39 11.37
N CYS A 109 -6.16 3.32 10.75
CA CYS A 109 -5.19 4.14 11.45
C CYS A 109 -5.88 5.12 12.41
N GLU A 110 -5.34 5.32 13.62
CA GLU A 110 -5.81 6.36 14.55
C GLU A 110 -4.97 7.64 14.47
N ASN A 111 -3.76 7.55 13.93
CA ASN A 111 -2.81 8.65 13.86
C ASN A 111 -3.25 9.71 12.83
N ARG A 112 -3.84 10.80 13.32
CA ARG A 112 -4.32 11.91 12.47
C ARG A 112 -3.24 12.50 11.56
N LYS A 113 -1.97 12.53 11.98
CA LYS A 113 -0.87 13.06 11.15
C LYS A 113 -0.56 12.12 10.00
N PHE A 114 -0.59 10.81 10.24
CA PHE A 114 -0.43 9.81 9.19
C PHE A 114 -1.54 9.95 8.14
N LYS A 115 -2.81 10.09 8.58
CA LYS A 115 -3.94 10.30 7.66
C LYS A 115 -3.75 11.51 6.76
N LEU A 116 -3.37 12.65 7.33
CA LEU A 116 -3.12 13.88 6.57
C LEU A 116 -1.95 13.74 5.59
N ALA A 117 -0.90 13.00 5.97
CA ALA A 117 0.22 12.75 5.08
C ALA A 117 -0.18 11.83 3.92
N VAL A 118 -0.95 10.77 4.17
CA VAL A 118 -1.48 9.90 3.12
C VAL A 118 -2.35 10.70 2.16
N ASP A 119 -3.23 11.55 2.68
CA ASP A 119 -4.09 12.41 1.86
C ASP A 119 -3.27 13.36 0.98
N MET A 120 -2.29 14.04 1.57
CA MET A 120 -1.39 14.94 0.83
C MET A 120 -0.54 14.23 -0.22
N LEU A 121 -0.08 13.01 0.04
CA LEU A 121 0.84 12.29 -0.86
C LEU A 121 0.10 11.54 -1.98
N PHE A 122 -1.10 11.03 -1.71
CA PHE A 122 -1.79 10.08 -2.59
C PHE A 122 -3.18 10.52 -3.05
N SER A 123 -3.84 11.49 -2.40
CA SER A 123 -5.18 11.96 -2.79
C SER A 123 -5.18 13.15 -3.77
N TYR A 124 -4.09 13.37 -4.51
CA TYR A 124 -4.04 14.37 -5.59
C TYR A 124 -3.81 13.66 -6.94
N GLY A 125 -4.90 13.51 -7.68
CA GLY A 125 -4.98 12.92 -9.03
C GLY A 125 -6.43 12.73 -9.43
#